data_AF-A0A800IIW7-F1
#
_entry.id   AF-A0A800IIW7-F1
#
_cell.length_a   1.000
_cell.length_b   1.000
_cell.length_c   1.000
_cell.angle_alpha   90.00
_cell.angle_beta   90.00
_cell.angle_gamma   90.00
#
_symmetry.space_group_name_H-M   'P 1'
#
loop_
_entity.id
_entity.type
_entity.pdbx_description
1 polymer ?
#
loop_
_entity_poly.entity_id
_entity_poly.type
_entity_poly.pdbx_seq_one_letter_code
_entity_poly.pdbx_strand_id
1 'polypeptide(L)' 'VFLDNAWWAPYTHKQTEQVVSLSRSLIESYRIPLHHIVRHSDIAPARKIDPGPAFPWENFKAQMRQTIHDRW' A
#
# COMPACT_ATOMS: atom_id res chain seq x y z
N VAL A 1 -5.64 15.64 19.76
CA VAL A 1 -5.04 14.53 20.55
C VAL A 1 -4.14 13.78 19.60
N PHE A 2 -2.88 14.22 19.57
CA PHE A 2 -1.90 13.80 18.57
C PHE A 2 -1.31 12.46 18.98
N LEU A 3 -1.30 11.51 18.03
CA LEU A 3 -0.72 10.17 18.19
C LEU A 3 0.82 10.23 18.11
N ASP A 4 1.44 11.18 18.81
CA ASP A 4 2.89 11.39 18.72
C ASP A 4 3.69 10.25 19.38
N ASN A 5 2.99 9.32 20.06
CA ASN A 5 3.58 8.20 20.81
C ASN A 5 3.08 6.81 20.36
N ALA A 6 2.37 6.70 19.23
CA ALA A 6 1.96 5.39 18.73
C ALA A 6 3.17 4.64 18.12
N TRP A 7 3.65 3.61 18.81
CA TRP A 7 4.69 2.75 18.27
C TRP A 7 4.10 1.88 17.16
N TRP A 8 4.63 2.04 15.94
CA TRP A 8 4.25 1.23 14.79
C TRP A 8 5.27 0.12 14.60
N ALA A 9 4.84 -1.12 14.79
CA ALA A 9 5.69 -2.27 14.52
C ALA A 9 6.08 -2.29 13.03
N PRO A 10 7.37 -2.46 12.70
CA PRO A 10 7.80 -2.54 11.31
C PRO A 10 7.22 -3.79 10.64
N TYR A 11 6.80 -3.65 9.39
CA TYR A 11 6.48 -4.81 8.56
C TYR A 11 7.78 -5.54 8.22
N THR A 12 7.76 -6.86 8.31
CA THR A 12 8.88 -7.66 7.83
C THR A 12 9.02 -7.53 6.31
N HIS A 13 10.24 -7.69 5.81
CA HIS A 13 10.49 -7.73 4.36
C HIS A 13 9.57 -8.72 3.66
N LYS A 14 9.43 -9.93 4.24
CA LYS A 14 8.56 -10.99 3.71
C LYS A 14 7.10 -10.54 3.61
N GLN A 15 6.55 -9.85 4.61
CA GLN A 15 5.18 -9.32 4.53
C GLN A 15 5.03 -8.32 3.39
N THR A 16 5.99 -7.41 3.23
CA THR A 16 5.95 -6.41 2.16
C THR A 16 6.10 -7.03 0.77
N GLU A 17 6.95 -8.04 0.61
CA GLU A 17 7.08 -8.78 -0.65
C GLU A 17 5.82 -9.54 -1.02
N GLN A 18 5.18 -10.18 -0.05
CA GLN A 18 3.94 -10.94 -0.29
C GLN A 18 2.80 -10.02 -0.73
N VAL A 19 2.63 -8.85 -0.08
CA VAL A 19 1.58 -7.92 -0.50
C VAL A 19 1.86 -7.31 -1.87
N VAL A 20 3.12 -7.06 -2.22
CA VAL A 20 3.52 -6.66 -3.58
C VAL A 20 3.13 -7.74 -4.59
N SER A 21 3.55 -8.99 -4.35
CA SER A 21 3.27 -10.10 -5.27
C SER A 21 1.77 -10.30 -5.47
N LEU A 22 0.98 -10.32 -4.39
CA LEU A 22 -0.47 -10.44 -4.45
C LEU A 22 -1.10 -9.27 -5.22
N SER A 23 -0.67 -8.04 -4.92
CA SER A 23 -1.24 -6.84 -5.55
C SER A 23 -0.95 -6.80 -7.05
N ARG A 24 0.25 -7.21 -7.49
CA ARG A 24 0.57 -7.36 -8.92
C ARG A 24 -0.39 -8.31 -9.61
N SER A 25 -0.58 -9.51 -9.07
CA SER A 25 -1.51 -10.50 -9.63
C SER A 25 -2.93 -9.96 -9.73
N LEU A 26 -3.41 -9.22 -8.73
CA LEU A 26 -4.75 -8.60 -8.75
C LEU A 26 -4.85 -7.46 -9.77
N ILE A 27 -3.86 -6.58 -9.84
CA ILE A 27 -3.81 -5.49 -10.82
C ILE A 27 -3.86 -6.04 -12.24
N GLU A 28 -3.06 -7.07 -12.52
CA GLU A 28 -3.01 -7.71 -13.83
C GLU A 28 -4.34 -8.40 -14.18
N SER A 29 -4.91 -9.15 -13.23
CA SER A 29 -6.16 -9.91 -13.43
C SER A 29 -7.36 -9.00 -13.67
N TYR A 30 -7.42 -7.87 -12.97
CA TYR A 30 -8.61 -7.01 -12.93
C TYR A 30 -8.40 -5.64 -13.59
N ARG A 31 -7.22 -5.38 -14.18
CA ARG A 31 -6.86 -4.09 -14.80
C ARG A 31 -7.09 -2.89 -13.88
N ILE A 32 -6.69 -3.02 -12.62
CA ILE A 32 -6.90 -1.99 -11.60
C ILE A 32 -6.00 -0.78 -11.90
N PRO A 33 -6.55 0.43 -12.09
CA PRO A 33 -5.74 1.61 -12.33
C PRO A 33 -5.02 2.07 -11.05
N LEU A 34 -3.87 2.73 -11.22
CA LEU A 34 -3.01 3.13 -10.09
C LEU A 34 -3.73 3.99 -9.03
N HIS A 35 -4.68 4.83 -9.45
CA HIS A 35 -5.42 5.72 -8.55
C HIS A 35 -6.47 4.99 -7.69
N HIS A 36 -6.78 3.72 -7.98
CA HIS A 36 -7.59 2.86 -7.12
C HIS A 36 -6.76 2.12 -6.05
N ILE A 37 -5.43 2.25 -6.09
CA ILE A 37 -4.54 1.68 -5.08
C ILE A 37 -4.33 2.71 -3.97
N VAL A 38 -5.10 2.56 -2.90
CA VAL A 38 -5.22 3.53 -1.81
C VAL A 38 -5.00 2.88 -0.44
N ARG A 39 -4.65 3.68 0.56
CA ARG A 39 -4.61 3.27 1.96
C ARG A 39 -6.02 3.26 2.55
N HIS A 40 -6.23 2.51 3.62
CA HIS A 40 -7.48 2.58 4.37
C HIS A 40 -7.69 3.98 4.98
N SER A 41 -6.60 4.64 5.39
CA SER A 41 -6.61 6.04 5.84
C SER A 41 -6.98 7.04 4.74
N ASP A 42 -6.74 6.73 3.46
CA ASP A 42 -7.18 7.60 2.35
C ASP A 42 -8.71 7.52 2.16
N ILE A 43 -9.32 6.37 2.47
CA ILE A 43 -10.78 6.15 2.36
C ILE A 43 -11.53 6.73 3.57
N ALA A 44 -10.97 6.61 4.78
CA ALA A 44 -11.64 6.99 6.02
C ALA A 44 -10.72 7.79 6.95
N PRO A 45 -10.29 9.01 6.56
CA PRO A 45 -9.21 9.76 7.21
C PRO A 45 -9.49 10.11 8.69
N ALA A 46 -10.75 10.30 9.07
CA ALA A 46 -11.14 10.61 10.44
C ALA A 46 -11.27 9.36 11.36
N ARG A 47 -11.21 8.15 10.80
CA ARG A 47 -11.52 6.89 11.52
C ARG A 47 -10.40 5.87 11.43
N LYS A 48 -9.60 5.89 10.36
CA LYS A 48 -8.61 4.87 10.04
C LYS A 48 -7.26 5.52 9.83
N ILE A 49 -6.27 4.91 10.44
CA ILE A 49 -4.88 5.35 10.44
C ILE A 49 -3.96 4.31 9.78
N ASP A 50 -4.46 3.09 9.56
CA ASP A 50 -3.77 2.02 8.87
C ASP A 50 -3.62 2.32 7.35
N PRO A 51 -2.51 1.87 6.71
CA PRO A 51 -1.49 0.96 7.23
C PRO A 51 -0.41 1.64 8.11
N GLY A 52 -0.56 2.94 8.37
CA GLY A 52 0.36 3.70 9.21
C GLY A 52 1.72 4.00 8.56
N PRO A 53 2.57 4.77 9.25
CA PRO A 53 3.88 5.20 8.75
C PRO A 53 4.90 4.05 8.64
N ALA A 54 4.70 2.93 9.35
CA ALA A 54 5.60 1.78 9.25
C ALA A 54 5.46 1.00 7.94
N PHE A 55 4.33 1.13 7.23
CA PHE A 55 4.19 0.52 5.92
C PHE A 55 4.91 1.37 4.87
N PRO A 56 5.77 0.78 4.02
CA PRO A 56 6.57 1.52 3.03
C PRO A 56 5.72 1.90 1.81
N TRP A 57 4.72 2.76 2.01
CA TRP A 57 3.68 3.09 1.04
C TRP A 57 4.23 3.61 -0.29
N GLU A 58 5.21 4.51 -0.26
CA GLU A 58 5.78 5.09 -1.47
C GLU A 58 6.51 4.04 -2.32
N ASN A 59 7.27 3.15 -1.69
CA ASN A 59 7.93 2.04 -2.38
C ASN A 59 6.89 1.07 -2.97
N PHE A 60 5.91 0.65 -2.16
CA PHE A 60 4.82 -0.20 -2.62
C PHE A 60 4.11 0.41 -3.84
N LYS A 61 3.70 1.67 -3.76
CA LYS A 61 2.98 2.37 -4.84
C LYS A 61 3.85 2.57 -6.08
N ALA A 62 5.16 2.80 -5.93
CA ALA A 62 6.10 2.84 -7.05
C ALA A 62 6.17 1.50 -7.79
N GLN A 63 6.19 0.38 -7.05
CA GLN A 63 6.17 -0.95 -7.66
C GLN A 63 4.86 -1.24 -8.40
N MET A 64 3.72 -0.77 -7.88
CA MET A 64 2.43 -0.91 -8.57
C MET A 64 2.37 -0.06 -9.84
N ARG A 65 2.94 1.16 -9.80
CA ARG A 65 3.08 2.00 -11.00
C ARG A 65 3.91 1.30 -12.07
N GLN A 66 5.03 0.68 -11.68
CA GLN A 66 5.85 -0.09 -12.60
C GLN A 66 5.08 -1.25 -13.22
N THR A 67 4.37 -2.05 -12.42
CA THR A 67 3.54 -3.15 -12.94
C THR A 67 2.48 -2.69 -13.94
N ILE A 68 1.85 -1.54 -13.70
CA ILE A 68 0.87 -0.98 -14.63
C ILE A 68 1.55 -0.48 -15.91
N HIS A 69 2.73 0.14 -15.80
CA HIS A 69 3.48 0.62 -16.97
C HIS A 69 4.01 -0.52 -17.85
N ASP A 70 4.60 -1.56 -17.25
CA ASP A 70 5.19 -2.69 -17.99
C ASP A 70 4.15 -3.49 -18.80
N ARG A 71 2.86 -3.25 -18.56
CA ARG A 71 1.75 -3.90 -19.26
C ARG A 71 1.24 -3.11 -20.48
N TRP A 72 1.43 -1.79 -20.54
CA TRP A 72 0.78 -0.91 -21.53
C TRP A 72 1.73 0.11 -22.15
#